data_AF-A0A1Y1RMZ0-F1
#
_entry.id   AF-A0A1Y1RMZ0-F1
#
_cell.length_a   1.000
_cell.length_b   1.000
_cell.length_c   1.000
_cell.angle_alpha   90.00
_cell.angle_beta   90.00
_cell.angle_gamma   90.00
#
_symmetry.space_group_name_H-M   'P 1'
#
loop_
_entity.id
_entity.type
_entity.pdbx_description
1 polymer ?
#
loop_
_entity_poly.entity_id
_entity_poly.type
_entity_poly.pdbx_seq_one_letter_code
_entity_poly.pdbx_strand_id
1 'polypeptide(L)'
;MRPQRLTLPAALAASVLALTGCGLLGNTSTESQPEAENTSTAGAETTRVLGVLDADTVKIDRDGTTIYVDLLGLATPQAKHDNEDMHCLAPEAAEYLGRMLPIGTPVTLTYDPALGKGPTPDGATPATTYAGITLPDGRLVNAEMARAGYGTADSSRSGLLAEEVTAAQAEADQNQNGLYSRNAPCTLPARLTTTLTSINEAQGLDLKDPLQAADALSTALARYENNPEFPLLASISGTHSVTVLADALTRAADSKRVAYSVAEEAERERAQHEEDSQDASPERHPPPH
;
A
#
# COMPACT_ATOMS: atom_id res chain seq x y z
N MET A 1 -5.14 31.45 38.42
CA MET A 1 -6.38 31.23 39.19
C MET A 1 -6.98 29.89 38.77
N ARG A 2 -7.59 29.18 39.73
CA ARG A 2 -7.98 27.75 39.73
C ARG A 2 -8.93 27.30 38.59
N PRO A 3 -8.95 25.99 38.26
CA PRO A 3 -9.91 25.38 37.33
C PRO A 3 -11.22 25.05 38.05
N GLN A 4 -12.35 25.04 37.32
CA GLN A 4 -13.62 24.48 37.81
C GLN A 4 -13.97 23.22 37.02
N ARG A 5 -13.96 22.09 37.73
CA ARG A 5 -14.61 20.83 37.34
C ARG A 5 -16.09 20.95 37.69
N LEU A 6 -16.99 20.51 36.82
CA LEU A 6 -18.37 20.21 37.19
C LEU A 6 -18.63 18.70 37.09
N THR A 7 -19.21 18.21 38.18
CA THR A 7 -19.52 16.82 38.53
C THR A 7 -20.88 16.39 38.02
N LEU A 8 -21.01 15.10 37.65
CA LEU A 8 -22.28 14.36 37.53
C LEU A 8 -23.09 14.39 38.84
N PRO A 9 -24.41 14.15 38.75
CA PRO A 9 -25.10 13.33 39.73
C PRO A 9 -25.68 12.06 39.11
N ALA A 10 -25.42 10.94 39.79
CA ALA A 10 -26.22 9.72 39.74
C ALA A 10 -27.48 9.90 40.62
N ALA A 11 -28.55 9.14 40.36
CA ALA A 11 -29.17 8.22 41.34
C ALA A 11 -30.60 7.74 40.99
N LEU A 12 -30.87 6.48 41.40
CA LEU A 12 -32.13 5.94 41.99
C LEU A 12 -33.35 5.71 41.06
N ALA A 13 -34.19 4.66 41.15
CA ALA A 13 -34.39 3.52 42.07
C ALA A 13 -35.31 2.47 41.38
N ALA A 14 -35.26 1.16 41.72
CA ALA A 14 -36.29 0.34 42.42
C ALA A 14 -37.68 0.23 41.73
N SER A 15 -38.47 -0.85 41.68
CA SER A 15 -38.50 -2.18 42.31
C SER A 15 -39.72 -2.98 41.76
N VAL A 16 -39.60 -4.32 41.68
CA VAL A 16 -40.53 -5.39 42.14
C VAL A 16 -42.03 -5.40 41.69
N LEU A 17 -42.50 -6.52 41.10
CA LEU A 17 -43.57 -7.40 41.65
C LEU A 17 -43.79 -8.67 40.80
N ALA A 18 -43.90 -9.81 41.48
CA ALA A 18 -44.20 -11.13 40.94
C ALA A 18 -45.72 -11.38 40.86
N LEU A 19 -46.17 -12.30 39.98
CA LEU A 19 -47.38 -13.09 40.21
C LEU A 19 -47.35 -14.44 39.49
N THR A 20 -47.65 -15.44 40.32
CA THR A 20 -47.97 -16.85 40.12
C THR A 20 -49.11 -17.12 39.14
N GLY A 21 -49.07 -18.27 38.46
CA GLY A 21 -50.21 -18.88 37.78
C GLY A 21 -50.03 -20.38 37.54
N CYS A 22 -50.61 -21.21 38.41
CA CYS A 22 -50.87 -22.65 38.20
C CYS A 22 -51.97 -22.86 37.14
N GLY A 23 -51.85 -23.92 36.34
CA GLY A 23 -52.93 -24.39 35.47
C GLY A 23 -52.63 -25.72 34.79
N LEU A 24 -52.99 -26.83 35.46
CA LEU A 24 -53.15 -28.16 34.87
C LEU A 24 -54.32 -28.16 33.88
N LEU A 25 -54.08 -28.55 32.62
CA LEU A 25 -55.05 -29.27 31.78
C LEU A 25 -54.28 -30.22 30.86
N GLY A 26 -54.64 -31.50 30.92
CA GLY A 26 -54.06 -32.55 30.09
C GLY A 26 -54.58 -32.48 28.66
N ASN A 27 -53.69 -32.75 27.71
CA ASN A 27 -54.04 -33.19 26.37
C ASN A 27 -53.27 -34.49 26.09
N THR A 28 -54.03 -35.54 25.79
CA THR A 28 -53.55 -36.76 25.16
C THR A 28 -53.14 -36.43 23.74
N SER A 29 -51.84 -36.21 23.52
CA SER A 29 -51.26 -36.18 22.19
C SER A 29 -50.58 -37.51 21.94
N THR A 30 -51.18 -38.28 21.04
CA THR A 30 -50.59 -39.39 20.30
C THR A 30 -49.12 -39.11 19.98
N GLU A 31 -48.24 -39.88 20.59
CA GLU A 31 -46.80 -39.87 20.32
C GLU A 31 -46.56 -40.55 18.98
N SER A 32 -46.76 -39.78 17.90
CA SER A 32 -46.20 -40.10 16.60
C SER A 32 -44.72 -39.79 16.66
N GLN A 33 -43.94 -40.83 16.89
CA GLN A 33 -42.51 -40.92 16.68
C GLN A 33 -42.10 -40.12 15.43
N PRO A 34 -41.25 -39.08 15.54
CA PRO A 34 -40.67 -38.49 14.35
C PRO A 34 -39.70 -39.55 13.81
N GLU A 35 -40.09 -40.14 12.69
CA GLU A 35 -39.18 -40.78 11.76
C GLU A 35 -38.01 -39.81 11.57
N ALA A 36 -36.81 -40.27 11.88
CA ALA A 36 -35.61 -39.47 11.70
C ALA A 36 -35.56 -39.05 10.23
N GLU A 37 -36.01 -37.83 9.95
CA GLU A 37 -35.69 -37.14 8.73
C GLU A 37 -34.18 -37.13 8.69
N ASN A 38 -33.65 -38.00 7.84
CA ASN A 38 -32.30 -37.94 7.35
C ASN A 38 -32.19 -36.59 6.64
N THR A 39 -31.97 -35.54 7.45
CA THR A 39 -31.57 -34.22 7.01
C THR A 39 -30.18 -34.44 6.46
N SER A 40 -30.15 -34.88 5.20
CA SER A 40 -29.05 -34.63 4.30
C SER A 40 -28.76 -33.16 4.46
N THR A 41 -27.75 -32.86 5.28
CA THR A 41 -27.21 -31.52 5.43
C THR A 41 -26.85 -31.13 4.00
N ALA A 42 -27.69 -30.30 3.38
CA ALA A 42 -27.36 -29.63 2.14
C ALA A 42 -25.95 -29.09 2.35
N GLY A 43 -24.99 -29.61 1.58
CA GLY A 43 -23.57 -29.44 1.84
C GLY A 43 -23.30 -27.97 2.13
N ALA A 44 -22.87 -27.66 3.34
CA ALA A 44 -22.51 -26.30 3.69
C ALA A 44 -21.47 -25.87 2.65
N GLU A 45 -21.77 -24.83 1.85
CA GLU A 45 -20.82 -24.36 0.85
C GLU A 45 -19.48 -24.08 1.55
N THR A 46 -18.46 -24.88 1.25
CA THR A 46 -17.16 -24.78 1.91
C THR A 46 -16.27 -23.94 1.02
N THR A 47 -16.05 -22.69 1.43
CA THR A 47 -15.06 -21.81 0.81
C THR A 47 -13.91 -21.61 1.79
N ARG A 48 -12.74 -22.17 1.47
CA ARG A 48 -11.57 -22.17 2.36
C ARG A 48 -10.28 -21.84 1.63
N VAL A 49 -9.39 -21.14 2.31
CA VAL A 49 -8.05 -20.83 1.77
C VAL A 49 -7.21 -22.10 1.68
N LEU A 50 -6.59 -22.33 0.53
CA LEU A 50 -5.57 -23.35 0.31
C LEU A 50 -4.15 -22.77 0.33
N GLY A 51 -4.00 -21.48 0.06
CA GLY A 51 -2.73 -20.77 0.12
C GLY A 51 -2.79 -19.40 -0.55
N VAL A 52 -1.69 -18.65 -0.44
CA VAL A 52 -1.49 -17.36 -1.11
C VAL A 52 -0.36 -17.54 -2.11
N LEU A 53 -0.53 -17.02 -3.33
CA LEU A 53 0.48 -17.11 -4.39
C LEU A 53 1.35 -15.85 -4.46
N ASP A 54 0.72 -14.68 -4.38
CA ASP A 54 1.37 -13.37 -4.40
C ASP A 54 0.55 -12.36 -3.55
N ALA A 55 0.80 -11.07 -3.71
CA ALA A 55 0.20 -10.02 -2.88
C ALA A 55 -1.29 -9.76 -3.17
N ASP A 56 -1.88 -10.33 -4.21
CA ASP A 56 -3.31 -10.22 -4.53
C ASP A 56 -3.97 -11.52 -5.00
N THR A 57 -3.24 -12.63 -5.12
CA THR A 57 -3.75 -13.89 -5.66
C THR A 57 -3.81 -14.97 -4.57
N VAL A 58 -5.01 -15.48 -4.32
CA VAL A 58 -5.31 -16.49 -3.30
C VAL A 58 -5.82 -17.76 -3.96
N LYS A 59 -5.28 -18.91 -3.54
CA LYS A 59 -5.77 -20.23 -3.91
C LYS A 59 -6.87 -20.65 -2.92
N ILE A 60 -8.05 -20.98 -3.42
CA ILE A 60 -9.23 -21.29 -2.61
C ILE A 60 -9.81 -22.64 -3.01
N ASP A 61 -10.23 -23.42 -2.02
CA ASP A 61 -11.13 -24.56 -2.20
C ASP A 61 -12.56 -24.06 -2.10
N ARG A 62 -13.32 -24.23 -3.18
CA ARG A 62 -14.75 -23.94 -3.23
C ARG A 62 -15.48 -25.23 -3.58
N ASP A 63 -16.12 -25.81 -2.57
CA ASP A 63 -16.92 -27.04 -2.70
C ASP A 63 -16.13 -28.22 -3.32
N GLY A 64 -14.86 -28.37 -2.92
CA GLY A 64 -13.96 -29.40 -3.44
C GLY A 64 -13.27 -29.03 -4.76
N THR A 65 -13.55 -27.85 -5.31
CA THR A 65 -12.90 -27.34 -6.53
C THR A 65 -11.88 -26.26 -6.18
N THR A 66 -10.64 -26.45 -6.60
CA THR A 66 -9.62 -25.40 -6.49
C THR A 66 -9.88 -24.29 -7.50
N ILE A 67 -9.94 -23.05 -7.01
CA ILE A 67 -10.02 -21.82 -7.80
C ILE A 67 -8.89 -20.86 -7.39
N TYR A 68 -8.56 -19.92 -8.27
CA TYR A 68 -7.65 -18.81 -7.99
C TYR A 68 -8.43 -17.50 -8.01
N VAL A 69 -8.23 -16.69 -6.97
CA VAL A 69 -8.98 -15.47 -6.73
C VAL A 69 -8.01 -14.30 -6.61
N ASP A 70 -8.18 -13.32 -7.48
CA ASP A 70 -7.43 -12.07 -7.44
C ASP A 70 -8.25 -11.06 -6.62
N LEU A 71 -7.58 -10.30 -5.76
CA LEU A 71 -8.22 -9.29 -4.92
C LEU A 71 -8.80 -8.17 -5.82
N LEU A 72 -10.13 -8.13 -5.89
CA LEU A 72 -10.89 -7.09 -6.58
C LEU A 72 -10.50 -5.68 -6.08
N GLY A 73 -10.38 -4.74 -7.02
CA GLY A 73 -10.17 -3.32 -6.74
C GLY A 73 -8.78 -2.92 -6.23
N LEU A 74 -7.83 -3.85 -6.21
CA LEU A 74 -6.53 -3.63 -5.61
C LEU A 74 -5.39 -3.88 -6.61
N ALA A 75 -4.50 -2.90 -6.80
CA ALA A 75 -3.21 -3.11 -7.43
C ALA A 75 -2.15 -3.27 -6.34
N THR A 76 -1.34 -4.33 -6.40
CA THR A 76 -0.34 -4.65 -5.38
C THR A 76 1.08 -4.66 -5.93
N PRO A 77 2.11 -4.54 -5.07
CA PRO A 77 3.50 -4.75 -5.50
C PRO A 77 3.71 -6.18 -6.01
N GLN A 78 4.22 -6.29 -7.23
CA GLN A 78 4.43 -7.56 -7.91
C GLN A 78 5.85 -8.07 -7.69
N ALA A 79 5.97 -9.40 -7.59
CA ALA A 79 7.25 -10.08 -7.53
C ALA A 79 8.03 -9.91 -8.85
N LYS A 80 9.33 -10.20 -8.82
CA LYS A 80 10.17 -10.15 -10.02
C LYS A 80 9.63 -11.11 -11.10
N HIS A 81 9.49 -10.61 -12.33
CA HIS A 81 9.22 -11.40 -13.53
C HIS A 81 10.33 -11.17 -14.58
N ASP A 82 10.41 -12.00 -15.61
CA ASP A 82 11.57 -12.10 -16.52
C ASP A 82 12.03 -10.76 -17.14
N ASN A 83 11.16 -9.75 -17.21
CA ASN A 83 11.42 -8.45 -17.82
C ASN A 83 11.22 -7.26 -16.86
N GLU A 84 10.94 -7.49 -15.58
CA GLU A 84 10.60 -6.42 -14.62
C GLU A 84 11.31 -6.62 -13.28
N ASP A 85 11.85 -5.53 -12.73
CA ASP A 85 12.40 -5.54 -11.38
C ASP A 85 11.28 -5.75 -10.35
N MET A 86 11.63 -6.41 -9.26
CA MET A 86 10.69 -6.61 -8.14
C MET A 86 10.18 -5.25 -7.63
N HIS A 87 8.87 -5.12 -7.46
CA HIS A 87 8.30 -3.93 -6.87
C HIS A 87 8.67 -3.82 -5.39
N CYS A 88 8.80 -2.59 -4.91
CA CYS A 88 9.07 -2.30 -3.50
C CYS A 88 7.99 -2.94 -2.61
N LEU A 89 8.42 -3.65 -1.57
CA LEU A 89 7.57 -4.36 -0.60
C LEU A 89 6.74 -5.54 -1.16
N ALA A 90 7.08 -6.10 -2.32
CA ALA A 90 6.36 -7.27 -2.85
C ALA A 90 6.39 -8.51 -1.93
N PRO A 91 7.54 -8.93 -1.37
CA PRO A 91 7.58 -10.05 -0.42
C PRO A 91 6.77 -9.76 0.85
N GLU A 92 6.89 -8.56 1.40
CA GLU A 92 6.21 -8.14 2.63
C GLU A 92 4.68 -8.08 2.44
N ALA A 93 4.23 -7.66 1.26
CA ALA A 93 2.82 -7.66 0.89
C ALA A 93 2.25 -9.08 0.82
N ALA A 94 2.94 -10.00 0.13
CA ALA A 94 2.53 -11.41 0.07
C ALA A 94 2.53 -12.08 1.45
N GLU A 95 3.54 -11.81 2.29
CA GLU A 95 3.59 -12.32 3.67
C GLU A 95 2.44 -11.77 4.50
N TYR A 96 2.12 -10.48 4.38
CA TYR A 96 1.01 -9.86 5.10
C TYR A 96 -0.34 -10.49 4.70
N LEU A 97 -0.58 -10.71 3.40
CA LEU A 97 -1.76 -11.43 2.92
C LEU A 97 -1.82 -12.86 3.48
N GLY A 98 -0.69 -13.59 3.44
CA GLY A 98 -0.58 -14.93 4.00
C GLY A 98 -0.90 -15.02 5.49
N ARG A 99 -0.52 -14.00 6.27
CA ARG A 99 -0.88 -13.92 7.71
C ARG A 99 -2.37 -13.67 7.95
N MET A 100 -3.04 -12.93 7.08
CA MET A 100 -4.49 -12.73 7.15
C MET A 100 -5.27 -13.95 6.68
N LEU A 101 -4.71 -14.72 5.76
CA LEU A 101 -5.32 -15.90 5.16
C LEU A 101 -4.51 -17.19 5.40
N PRO A 102 -4.37 -17.66 6.65
CA PRO A 102 -3.82 -18.98 6.92
C PRO A 102 -4.58 -20.08 6.17
N ILE A 103 -3.90 -21.18 5.85
CA ILE A 103 -4.54 -22.34 5.22
C ILE A 103 -5.70 -22.85 6.08
N GLY A 104 -6.83 -23.11 5.44
CA GLY A 104 -8.08 -23.58 6.08
C GLY A 104 -9.00 -22.46 6.56
N THR A 105 -8.57 -21.19 6.49
CA THR A 105 -9.38 -20.02 6.85
C THR A 105 -10.68 -20.02 6.04
N PRO A 106 -11.86 -20.03 6.69
CA PRO A 106 -13.12 -19.89 5.99
C PRO A 106 -13.30 -18.45 5.54
N VAL A 107 -13.75 -18.26 4.31
CA VAL A 107 -13.94 -16.92 3.71
C VAL A 107 -15.25 -16.85 2.93
N THR A 108 -15.77 -15.64 2.80
CA THR A 108 -16.89 -15.34 1.88
C THR A 108 -16.34 -14.57 0.68
N LEU A 109 -16.77 -14.96 -0.52
CA LEU A 109 -16.36 -14.33 -1.77
C LEU A 109 -17.48 -13.47 -2.35
N THR A 110 -17.19 -12.20 -2.59
CA THR A 110 -18.09 -11.26 -3.25
C THR A 110 -17.55 -10.93 -4.63
N TYR A 111 -18.29 -11.29 -5.67
CA TYR A 111 -17.88 -11.10 -7.05
C TYR A 111 -18.46 -9.82 -7.64
N ASP A 112 -17.73 -9.17 -8.55
CA ASP A 112 -18.29 -8.14 -9.40
C ASP A 112 -18.76 -8.76 -10.74
N PRO A 113 -20.07 -8.76 -11.03
CA PRO A 113 -20.60 -9.26 -12.29
C PRO A 113 -20.05 -8.54 -13.54
N ALA A 114 -19.60 -7.29 -13.39
CA ALA A 114 -19.12 -6.46 -14.50
C ALA A 114 -17.69 -6.80 -14.95
N LEU A 115 -16.87 -7.43 -14.10
CA LEU A 115 -15.44 -7.67 -14.38
C LEU A 115 -15.14 -9.07 -14.91
N GLY A 116 -16.16 -9.92 -15.08
CA GLY A 116 -16.02 -11.25 -15.69
C GLY A 116 -15.05 -12.17 -14.94
N LYS A 117 -14.60 -13.23 -15.64
CA LYS A 117 -13.48 -14.07 -15.17
C LYS A 117 -12.21 -13.62 -15.91
N GLY A 118 -11.17 -13.24 -15.18
CA GLY A 118 -9.85 -12.80 -15.66
C GLY A 118 -8.95 -13.95 -16.18
N PRO A 119 -7.82 -13.65 -16.84
CA PRO A 119 -6.92 -14.66 -17.38
C PRO A 119 -6.07 -15.34 -16.29
N THR A 120 -5.87 -16.66 -16.34
CA THR A 120 -4.97 -17.34 -15.37
C THR A 120 -3.51 -16.98 -15.62
N PRO A 121 -2.64 -17.00 -14.59
CA PRO A 121 -1.21 -16.78 -14.75
C PRO A 121 -0.52 -17.75 -15.73
N ASP A 122 -1.12 -18.91 -16.02
CA ASP A 122 -0.57 -20.00 -16.85
C ASP A 122 -1.36 -20.28 -18.14
N GLY A 123 -2.45 -19.54 -18.43
CA GLY A 123 -3.25 -19.65 -19.65
C GLY A 123 -4.01 -20.97 -19.88
N ALA A 124 -4.01 -21.93 -18.95
CA ALA A 124 -4.41 -23.32 -19.25
C ALA A 124 -5.74 -23.83 -18.64
N THR A 125 -6.37 -23.16 -17.66
CA THR A 125 -7.64 -23.63 -17.01
C THR A 125 -8.42 -22.47 -16.36
N PRO A 126 -9.62 -22.62 -15.72
CA PRO A 126 -10.65 -21.59 -15.77
C PRO A 126 -10.25 -20.29 -15.05
N ALA A 127 -10.11 -19.25 -15.85
CA ALA A 127 -10.13 -17.82 -15.57
C ALA A 127 -10.17 -17.40 -14.08
N THR A 128 -9.07 -16.80 -13.59
CA THR A 128 -8.97 -16.15 -12.26
C THR A 128 -10.18 -15.27 -12.04
N THR A 129 -10.82 -15.37 -10.89
CA THR A 129 -12.01 -14.55 -10.64
C THR A 129 -11.66 -13.43 -9.70
N TYR A 130 -11.98 -12.19 -10.07
CA TYR A 130 -11.84 -11.06 -9.16
C TYR A 130 -12.91 -11.13 -8.08
N ALA A 131 -12.51 -11.09 -6.82
CA ALA A 131 -13.46 -11.06 -5.70
C ALA A 131 -12.98 -10.20 -4.52
N GLY A 132 -13.94 -9.70 -3.77
CA GLY A 132 -13.76 -9.33 -2.38
C GLY A 132 -13.69 -10.58 -1.51
N ILE A 133 -12.69 -10.65 -0.63
CA ILE A 133 -12.56 -11.73 0.35
C ILE A 133 -12.91 -11.19 1.74
N THR A 134 -13.97 -11.72 2.34
CA THR A 134 -14.41 -11.33 3.69
C THR A 134 -14.10 -12.44 4.69
N LEU A 135 -13.42 -12.08 5.78
CA LEU A 135 -13.13 -12.96 6.92
C LEU A 135 -14.38 -13.18 7.79
N PRO A 136 -14.42 -14.21 8.65
CA PRO A 136 -15.56 -14.49 9.53
C PRO A 136 -15.86 -13.37 10.55
N ASP A 137 -14.85 -12.55 10.86
CA ASP A 137 -14.99 -11.37 11.73
C ASP A 137 -15.52 -10.13 11.00
N GLY A 138 -15.82 -10.25 9.70
CA GLY A 138 -16.37 -9.19 8.86
C GLY A 138 -15.31 -8.31 8.19
N ARG A 139 -14.01 -8.53 8.42
CA ARG A 139 -12.96 -7.75 7.76
C ARG A 139 -12.87 -8.08 6.27
N LEU A 140 -12.88 -7.05 5.43
CA LEU A 140 -12.64 -7.15 3.99
C LEU A 140 -11.14 -7.12 3.71
N VAL A 141 -10.57 -8.25 3.30
CA VAL A 141 -9.13 -8.43 3.07
C VAL A 141 -8.57 -7.41 2.07
N ASN A 142 -9.32 -7.09 1.02
CA ASN A 142 -8.93 -6.13 -0.02
C ASN A 142 -8.66 -4.74 0.59
N ALA A 143 -9.57 -4.26 1.43
CA ALA A 143 -9.40 -2.99 2.14
C ALA A 143 -8.30 -3.10 3.21
N GLU A 144 -8.14 -4.23 3.88
CA GLU A 144 -7.07 -4.42 4.88
C GLU A 144 -5.67 -4.41 4.25
N MET A 145 -5.50 -4.95 3.05
CA MET A 145 -4.26 -4.85 2.28
C MET A 145 -3.94 -3.40 1.93
N ALA A 146 -4.93 -2.64 1.45
CA ALA A 146 -4.77 -1.21 1.16
C ALA A 146 -4.44 -0.40 2.42
N ARG A 147 -5.14 -0.64 3.53
CA ARG A 147 -4.95 0.03 4.84
C ARG A 147 -3.56 -0.21 5.44
N ALA A 148 -3.01 -1.40 5.21
CA ALA A 148 -1.64 -1.73 5.58
C ALA A 148 -0.58 -1.12 4.64
N GLY A 149 -1.00 -0.48 3.55
CA GLY A 149 -0.12 0.12 2.55
C GLY A 149 0.50 -0.89 1.59
N TYR A 150 -0.10 -2.07 1.43
CA TYR A 150 0.37 -3.15 0.53
C TYR A 150 -0.43 -3.25 -0.78
N GLY A 151 -1.25 -2.24 -1.07
CA GLY A 151 -1.89 -2.09 -2.37
C GLY A 151 -2.57 -0.74 -2.49
N THR A 152 -2.85 -0.34 -3.72
CA THR A 152 -3.59 0.86 -4.06
C THR A 152 -4.93 0.52 -4.69
N ALA A 153 -5.91 1.40 -4.54
CA ALA A 153 -7.13 1.34 -5.30
C ALA A 153 -6.81 1.35 -6.80
N ASP A 154 -7.34 0.36 -7.51
CA ASP A 154 -7.23 0.24 -8.96
C ASP A 154 -8.58 0.56 -9.58
N SER A 155 -8.73 1.77 -10.12
CA SER A 155 -10.00 2.24 -10.70
C SER A 155 -10.50 1.38 -11.85
N SER A 156 -9.61 0.67 -12.56
CA SER A 156 -9.99 -0.24 -13.64
C SER A 156 -10.64 -1.53 -13.15
N ARG A 157 -10.37 -1.91 -11.89
CA ARG A 157 -10.85 -3.13 -11.23
C ARG A 157 -11.66 -2.85 -9.97
N SER A 158 -11.96 -1.58 -9.66
CA SER A 158 -12.54 -1.16 -8.38
C SER A 158 -13.94 -1.71 -8.15
N GLY A 159 -14.74 -1.78 -9.23
CA GLY A 159 -16.03 -2.43 -9.18
C GLY A 159 -16.90 -1.96 -8.01
N LEU A 160 -17.45 -2.93 -7.28
CA LEU A 160 -18.26 -2.71 -6.07
C LEU A 160 -17.47 -2.30 -4.82
N LEU A 161 -16.13 -2.43 -4.79
CA LEU A 161 -15.30 -2.18 -3.60
C LEU A 161 -14.51 -0.86 -3.66
N ALA A 162 -14.82 -0.02 -4.66
CA ALA A 162 -14.08 1.21 -4.95
C ALA A 162 -13.96 2.12 -3.72
N GLU A 163 -15.06 2.30 -3.00
CA GLU A 163 -15.14 3.22 -1.87
C GLU A 163 -14.30 2.71 -0.69
N GLU A 164 -14.48 1.45 -0.30
CA GLU A 164 -13.78 0.86 0.83
C GLU A 164 -12.27 0.77 0.61
N VAL A 165 -11.83 0.38 -0.60
CA VAL A 165 -10.39 0.30 -0.91
C VAL A 165 -9.78 1.70 -1.01
N THR A 166 -10.47 2.68 -1.60
CA THR A 166 -9.96 4.06 -1.69
C THR A 166 -9.85 4.70 -0.31
N ALA A 167 -10.83 4.50 0.56
CA ALA A 167 -10.79 4.99 1.93
C ALA A 167 -9.62 4.36 2.71
N ALA A 168 -9.44 3.04 2.59
CA ALA A 168 -8.34 2.32 3.20
C ALA A 168 -6.96 2.78 2.69
N GLN A 169 -6.82 3.04 1.38
CA GLN A 169 -5.61 3.62 0.82
C GLN A 169 -5.31 4.99 1.43
N ALA A 170 -6.32 5.85 1.56
CA ALA A 170 -6.14 7.17 2.17
C ALA A 170 -5.69 7.07 3.65
N GLU A 171 -6.21 6.09 4.40
CA GLU A 171 -5.72 5.80 5.75
C GLU A 171 -4.24 5.38 5.75
N ALA A 172 -3.82 4.54 4.79
CA ALA A 172 -2.43 4.11 4.69
C ALA A 172 -1.48 5.27 4.33
N ASP A 173 -1.90 6.17 3.45
CA ASP A 173 -1.17 7.38 3.10
C ASP A 173 -1.00 8.31 4.32
N GLN A 174 -2.09 8.55 5.05
CA GLN A 174 -2.08 9.38 6.26
C GLN A 174 -1.20 8.79 7.36
N ASN A 175 -1.24 7.47 7.54
CA ASN A 175 -0.48 6.76 8.58
C ASN A 175 0.94 6.38 8.13
N GLN A 176 1.31 6.65 6.87
CA GLN A 176 2.62 6.31 6.30
C GLN A 176 2.94 4.81 6.40
N ASN A 177 1.93 3.98 6.15
CA ASN A 177 2.07 2.53 6.17
C ASN A 177 2.59 1.99 4.84
N GLY A 178 3.30 0.85 4.88
CA GLY A 178 3.74 0.12 3.68
C GLY A 178 4.41 1.02 2.64
N LEU A 179 3.86 1.06 1.44
CA LEU A 179 4.34 1.83 0.29
C LEU A 179 4.40 3.35 0.52
N TYR A 180 3.70 3.85 1.53
CA TYR A 180 3.68 5.27 1.94
C TYR A 180 4.69 5.58 3.05
N SER A 181 5.40 4.56 3.56
CA SER A 181 6.37 4.73 4.63
C SER A 181 7.60 5.50 4.18
N ARG A 182 8.14 6.35 5.06
CA ARG A 182 9.45 7.00 4.87
C ARG A 182 10.62 6.15 5.36
N ASN A 183 10.34 5.04 6.05
CA ASN A 183 11.35 4.22 6.71
C ASN A 183 11.75 2.98 5.89
N ALA A 184 10.97 2.63 4.86
CA ALA A 184 11.30 1.57 3.93
C ALA A 184 12.07 2.16 2.74
N PRO A 185 13.40 1.93 2.58
CA PRO A 185 14.23 2.69 1.65
C PRO A 185 13.83 2.64 0.18
N CYS A 186 13.11 1.59 -0.24
CA CYS A 186 12.66 1.45 -1.63
C CYS A 186 11.42 2.29 -1.98
N THR A 187 10.69 2.82 -1.00
CA THR A 187 9.43 3.53 -1.24
C THR A 187 9.67 4.93 -1.81
N LEU A 188 8.68 5.47 -2.53
CA LEU A 188 8.77 6.84 -3.06
C LEU A 188 8.97 7.89 -1.94
N PRO A 189 8.21 7.87 -0.82
CA PRO A 189 8.44 8.81 0.27
C PRO A 189 9.83 8.72 0.90
N ALA A 190 10.40 7.52 1.06
CA ALA A 190 11.74 7.35 1.62
C ALA A 190 12.82 7.90 0.68
N ARG A 191 12.72 7.62 -0.63
CA ARG A 191 13.65 8.13 -1.65
C ARG A 191 13.60 9.65 -1.77
N LEU A 192 12.41 10.23 -1.75
CA LEU A 192 12.22 11.68 -1.75
C LEU A 192 12.80 12.32 -0.50
N THR A 193 12.51 11.75 0.68
CA THR A 193 13.04 12.26 1.96
C THR A 193 14.56 12.21 1.98
N THR A 194 15.15 11.09 1.55
CA THR A 194 16.62 10.91 1.50
C THR A 194 17.26 11.95 0.59
N THR A 195 16.71 12.15 -0.61
CA THR A 195 17.27 13.11 -1.58
C THR A 195 17.11 14.56 -1.10
N LEU A 196 15.98 14.89 -0.48
CA LEU A 196 15.74 16.19 0.12
C LEU A 196 16.76 16.48 1.23
N THR A 197 17.06 15.51 2.08
CA THR A 197 18.11 15.63 3.10
C THR A 197 19.48 15.90 2.46
N SER A 198 19.87 15.11 1.46
CA SER A 198 21.15 15.31 0.76
C SER A 198 21.28 16.70 0.13
N ILE A 199 20.20 17.25 -0.44
CA ILE A 199 20.17 18.61 -0.99
C ILE A 199 20.34 19.68 0.10
N ASN A 200 19.67 19.48 1.24
CA ASN A 200 19.73 20.46 2.33
C ASN A 200 21.11 20.51 2.98
N GLU A 201 21.77 19.35 3.12
CA GLU A 201 23.08 19.21 3.76
C GLU A 201 24.25 19.61 2.85
N ALA A 202 24.13 19.40 1.53
CA ALA A 202 25.18 19.74 0.57
C ALA A 202 25.34 21.25 0.33
N GLN A 203 26.57 21.64 -0.03
CA GLN A 203 26.98 23.03 -0.28
C GLN A 203 28.02 23.09 -1.40
N GLY A 204 28.15 24.23 -2.07
CA GLY A 204 29.16 24.43 -3.10
C GLY A 204 29.07 23.37 -4.21
N LEU A 205 30.21 22.79 -4.59
CA LEU A 205 30.28 21.76 -5.62
C LEU A 205 29.69 20.40 -5.19
N ASP A 206 29.59 20.13 -3.88
CA ASP A 206 29.01 18.88 -3.36
C ASP A 206 27.51 18.75 -3.68
N LEU A 207 26.89 19.83 -4.16
CA LEU A 207 25.50 19.84 -4.63
C LEU A 207 25.28 19.10 -5.96
N LYS A 208 26.34 18.78 -6.71
CA LYS A 208 26.22 18.16 -8.03
C LYS A 208 25.39 16.87 -7.99
N ASP A 209 25.78 15.91 -7.17
CA ASP A 209 25.13 14.60 -7.13
C ASP A 209 23.71 14.66 -6.52
N PRO A 210 23.45 15.39 -5.42
CA PRO A 210 22.09 15.58 -4.91
C PRO A 210 21.13 16.25 -5.91
N LEU A 211 21.60 17.24 -6.68
CA LEU A 211 20.79 17.89 -7.72
C LEU A 211 20.45 16.92 -8.86
N GLN A 212 21.44 16.12 -9.32
CA GLN A 212 21.19 15.08 -10.32
C GLN A 212 20.21 14.01 -9.83
N ALA A 213 20.31 13.60 -8.57
CA ALA A 213 19.38 12.64 -7.96
C ALA A 213 17.95 13.21 -7.88
N ALA A 214 17.80 14.51 -7.55
CA ALA A 214 16.50 15.16 -7.55
C ALA A 214 15.90 15.25 -8.95
N ASP A 215 16.69 15.61 -9.97
CA ASP A 215 16.22 15.64 -11.37
C ASP A 215 15.75 14.26 -11.85
N ALA A 216 16.49 13.20 -11.50
CA ALA A 216 16.13 11.83 -11.82
C ALA A 216 14.82 11.40 -11.14
N LEU A 217 14.60 11.78 -9.88
CA LEU A 217 13.36 11.49 -9.15
C LEU A 217 12.17 12.26 -9.71
N SER A 218 12.33 13.56 -9.96
CA SER A 218 11.27 14.39 -10.57
C SER A 218 10.88 13.86 -11.95
N THR A 219 11.86 13.47 -12.76
CA THR A 219 11.60 12.83 -14.07
C THR A 219 10.87 11.50 -13.91
N ALA A 220 11.25 10.69 -12.91
CA ALA A 220 10.57 9.41 -12.66
C ALA A 220 9.11 9.61 -12.23
N LEU A 221 8.83 10.56 -11.33
CA LEU A 221 7.46 10.87 -10.90
C LEU A 221 6.58 11.34 -12.06
N ALA A 222 7.10 12.21 -12.92
CA ALA A 222 6.39 12.66 -14.11
C ALA A 222 6.06 11.52 -15.10
N ARG A 223 6.86 10.44 -15.13
CA ARG A 223 6.56 9.24 -15.95
C ARG A 223 5.44 8.38 -15.37
N TYR A 224 5.24 8.41 -14.05
CA TYR A 224 4.19 7.64 -13.40
C TYR A 224 2.85 8.35 -13.46
N GLU A 225 2.86 9.68 -13.47
CA GLU A 225 1.65 10.49 -13.49
C GLU A 225 0.74 10.10 -14.67
N ASN A 226 -0.47 9.63 -14.34
CA ASN A 226 -1.49 9.19 -15.29
C ASN A 226 -1.03 8.08 -16.27
N ASN A 227 0.00 7.31 -15.93
CA ASN A 227 0.51 6.25 -16.79
C ASN A 227 -0.12 4.88 -16.45
N PRO A 228 -0.95 4.31 -17.34
CA PRO A 228 -1.61 3.03 -17.10
C PRO A 228 -0.66 1.83 -17.11
N GLU A 229 0.57 1.97 -17.61
CA GLU A 229 1.58 0.91 -17.55
C GLU A 229 2.12 0.70 -16.12
N PHE A 230 1.97 1.70 -15.24
CA PHE A 230 2.46 1.66 -13.86
C PHE A 230 1.33 1.98 -12.87
N PRO A 231 0.23 1.23 -12.83
CA PRO A 231 -0.97 1.61 -12.06
C PRO A 231 -0.69 1.83 -10.57
N LEU A 232 0.16 0.99 -9.98
CA LEU A 232 0.60 1.11 -8.59
C LEU A 232 1.37 2.42 -8.35
N LEU A 233 2.38 2.70 -9.18
CA LEU A 233 3.21 3.90 -9.02
C LEU A 233 2.44 5.17 -9.39
N ALA A 234 1.57 5.11 -10.39
CA ALA A 234 0.67 6.20 -10.76
C ALA A 234 -0.22 6.58 -9.57
N SER A 235 -0.87 5.59 -8.95
CA SER A 235 -1.72 5.82 -7.77
C SER A 235 -0.94 6.38 -6.58
N ILE A 236 0.24 5.82 -6.27
CA ILE A 236 1.08 6.30 -5.16
C ILE A 236 1.61 7.71 -5.43
N SER A 237 2.02 8.00 -6.66
CA SER A 237 2.66 9.29 -7.02
C SER A 237 1.75 10.50 -6.77
N GLY A 238 0.43 10.32 -6.89
CA GLY A 238 -0.58 11.35 -6.63
C GLY A 238 -1.01 11.50 -5.17
N THR A 239 -0.49 10.70 -4.24
CA THR A 239 -0.89 10.76 -2.82
C THR A 239 -0.28 11.93 -2.06
N HIS A 240 -0.86 12.26 -0.90
CA HIS A 240 -0.41 13.42 -0.11
C HIS A 240 1.01 13.21 0.44
N SER A 241 1.36 11.99 0.88
CA SER A 241 2.70 11.69 1.39
C SER A 241 3.81 11.89 0.34
N VAL A 242 3.49 11.71 -0.95
CA VAL A 242 4.43 11.86 -2.06
C VAL A 242 4.45 13.29 -2.59
N THR A 243 3.27 13.86 -2.91
CA THR A 243 3.18 15.20 -3.53
C THR A 243 3.80 16.30 -2.67
N VAL A 244 3.58 16.28 -1.35
CA VAL A 244 4.19 17.26 -0.44
C VAL A 244 5.73 17.16 -0.43
N LEU A 245 6.26 15.93 -0.50
CA LEU A 245 7.70 15.70 -0.53
C LEU A 245 8.32 16.07 -1.88
N ALA A 246 7.63 15.76 -2.98
CA ALA A 246 8.07 16.11 -4.33
C ALA A 246 8.12 17.64 -4.52
N ASP A 247 7.12 18.35 -4.01
CA ASP A 247 7.07 19.81 -3.99
C ASP A 247 8.21 20.42 -3.16
N ALA A 248 8.47 19.84 -1.98
CA ALA A 248 9.57 20.29 -1.12
C ALA A 248 10.94 20.04 -1.78
N LEU A 249 11.11 18.88 -2.43
CA LEU A 249 12.31 18.54 -3.17
C LEU A 249 12.57 19.50 -4.32
N THR A 250 11.54 19.80 -5.12
CA THR A 250 11.63 20.74 -6.25
C THR A 250 12.06 22.13 -5.77
N ARG A 251 11.40 22.67 -4.74
CA ARG A 251 11.77 23.99 -4.18
C ARG A 251 13.18 24.00 -3.61
N ALA A 252 13.60 22.95 -2.93
CA ALA A 252 14.95 22.85 -2.36
C ALA A 252 16.01 22.77 -3.47
N ALA A 253 15.78 21.95 -4.50
CA ALA A 253 16.66 21.83 -5.65
C ALA A 253 16.78 23.16 -6.39
N ASP A 254 15.67 23.82 -6.73
CA ASP A 254 15.65 25.12 -7.42
C ASP A 254 16.47 26.18 -6.67
N SER A 255 16.29 26.27 -5.35
CA SER A 255 17.04 27.18 -4.49
C SER A 255 18.54 26.88 -4.51
N LYS A 256 18.93 25.60 -4.45
CA LYS A 256 20.32 25.17 -4.40
C LYS A 256 21.03 25.20 -5.75
N ARG A 257 20.33 25.15 -6.88
CA ARG A 257 20.95 25.28 -8.22
C ARG A 257 21.69 26.61 -8.39
N VAL A 258 21.16 27.70 -7.84
CA VAL A 258 21.83 29.02 -7.84
C VAL A 258 23.14 28.96 -7.05
N ALA A 259 23.15 28.32 -5.89
CA ALA A 259 24.36 28.17 -5.09
C ALA A 259 25.41 27.29 -5.79
N TYR A 260 24.98 26.20 -6.44
CA TYR A 260 25.85 25.34 -7.22
C TYR A 260 26.47 26.08 -8.42
N SER A 261 25.69 26.86 -9.18
CA SER A 261 26.22 27.58 -10.34
C SER A 261 27.27 28.63 -9.94
N VAL A 262 27.07 29.32 -8.82
CA VAL A 262 28.05 30.27 -8.27
C VAL A 262 29.34 29.55 -7.85
N ALA A 263 29.22 28.38 -7.22
CA ALA A 263 30.39 27.59 -6.82
C ALA A 263 31.17 27.07 -8.03
N GLU A 264 30.46 26.64 -9.07
CA GLU A 264 31.07 26.19 -10.32
C GLU A 264 31.82 27.32 -11.04
N GLU A 265 31.23 28.52 -11.10
CA GLU A 265 31.88 29.70 -11.67
C GLU A 265 33.16 30.07 -10.89
N ALA A 266 33.08 30.10 -9.56
CA ALA A 266 34.23 30.41 -8.71
C ALA A 266 35.40 29.42 -8.90
N GLU A 267 35.11 28.14 -9.09
CA GLU A 267 36.14 27.11 -9.33
C GLU A 267 36.74 27.21 -10.74
N ARG A 268 35.95 27.59 -11.74
CA ARG A 268 36.48 27.90 -13.09
C ARG A 268 37.40 29.11 -13.07
N GLU A 269 37.02 30.18 -12.36
CA GLU A 269 37.88 31.37 -12.21
C GLU A 269 39.19 31.05 -11.47
N ARG A 270 39.15 30.20 -10.43
CA ARG A 270 40.35 29.72 -9.73
C ARG A 270 41.27 28.92 -10.64
N ALA A 271 40.72 27.99 -11.41
CA ALA A 271 41.48 27.19 -12.35
C ALA A 271 42.14 28.08 -13.43
N GLN A 272 41.40 29.04 -13.99
CA GLN A 272 41.95 29.97 -14.98
C GLN A 272 43.09 30.81 -14.40
N HIS A 273 42.92 31.35 -13.19
CA HIS A 273 43.97 32.14 -12.55
C HIS A 273 45.21 31.29 -12.23
N GLU A 274 45.05 30.02 -11.87
CA GLU A 274 46.16 29.10 -11.67
C GLU A 274 46.92 28.84 -12.97
N GLU A 275 46.22 28.55 -14.08
CA GLU A 275 46.80 28.38 -15.41
C GLU A 275 47.57 29.64 -15.86
N ASP A 276 46.93 30.81 -15.78
CA ASP A 276 47.54 32.09 -16.15
C ASP A 276 48.81 32.37 -15.31
N SER A 277 48.82 31.98 -14.04
CA SER A 277 49.97 32.16 -13.15
C SER A 277 51.13 31.19 -13.45
N GLN A 278 50.84 29.99 -13.95
CA GLN A 278 51.84 29.02 -14.37
C GLN A 278 52.50 29.45 -15.69
N ASP A 279 51.71 29.95 -16.64
CA ASP A 279 52.21 30.48 -17.92
C ASP A 279 53.04 31.75 -17.75
N ALA A 280 52.78 32.55 -16.71
CA ALA A 280 53.55 33.76 -16.39
C ALA A 280 54.90 33.49 -15.68
N SER A 281 55.24 32.23 -15.35
CA SER A 281 56.50 31.90 -14.68
C SER A 281 57.68 31.90 -15.68
N PRO A 282 58.65 32.84 -15.59
CA PRO A 282 59.68 32.98 -16.62
C PRO A 282 60.61 31.76 -16.66
N GLU A 283 60.95 31.32 -17.88
CA GLU A 283 61.98 30.31 -18.14
C GLU A 283 63.22 30.58 -17.28
N ARG A 284 63.49 29.66 -16.35
CA ARG A 284 64.74 29.65 -15.57
C ARG A 284 65.91 29.63 -16.55
N HIS A 285 66.53 30.78 -16.76
CA HIS A 285 67.75 30.89 -17.54
C HIS A 285 68.81 29.96 -16.93
N PRO A 286 69.47 29.11 -17.74
CA PRO A 286 70.54 28.26 -17.24
C PRO A 286 71.68 29.14 -16.70
N PRO A 287 72.37 28.68 -15.63
CA PRO A 287 73.39 29.49 -14.98
C PRO A 287 74.55 29.80 -15.94
N PRO A 288 75.12 31.02 -15.88
CA PRO A 288 76.23 31.38 -16.75
C PRO A 288 77.47 30.52 -16.42
N HIS A 289 78.11 30.00 -17.48
CA HIS A 289 79.35 29.24 -17.43
C HIS A 289 80.56 30.10 -17.02
#